data_AF-A9S3E6-F1
#
_entry.id   AF-A9S3E6-F1
#
_cell.length_a   1.000
_cell.length_b   1.000
_cell.length_c   1.000
_cell.angle_alpha   90.00
_cell.angle_beta   90.00
_cell.angle_gamma   90.00
#
_symmetry.space_group_name_H-M   'P 1'
#
loop_
_entity.id
_entity.type
_entity.pdbx_description
1 polymer ?
#
loop_
_entity_poly.entity_id
_entity_poly.type
_entity_poly.pdbx_seq_one_letter_code
_entity_poly.pdbx_strand_id
1 'polypeptide(L)' 'MFGAQSIMLGFNQVVVAGGMENMSNAPFILQRNLSVQKMGHVQLKDVMVHAGLRDPCKGRCVGSCGELFLDKFCISHEA' A
#
# COMPACT_ATOMS: atom_id res chain seq x y z
N MET A 1 1.21 16.51 5.32
CA MET A 1 1.51 17.94 5.62
C MET A 1 1.68 18.16 7.14
N PHE A 2 2.37 17.27 7.87
CA PHE A 2 2.44 17.36 9.33
C PHE A 2 3.59 18.25 9.84
N GLY A 3 4.77 18.18 9.22
CA GLY A 3 5.92 19.00 9.62
C GLY A 3 5.66 20.50 9.49
N ALA A 4 5.18 20.94 8.32
CA ALA A 4 4.87 22.34 8.07
C ALA A 4 3.78 22.88 9.02
N GLN A 5 2.67 22.15 9.17
CA GLN A 5 1.56 22.55 10.05
C GLN A 5 2.03 22.68 11.51
N SER A 6 2.89 21.78 11.96
CA SER A 6 3.45 21.78 13.32
C SER A 6 4.30 23.03 13.60
N ILE A 7 5.08 23.48 12.62
CA ILE A 7 5.90 24.69 12.74
C ILE A 7 5.02 25.95 12.69
N MET A 8 4.06 26.01 11.77
CA MET A 8 3.16 27.17 11.63
C MET A 8 2.31 27.42 12.88
N LEU A 9 1.86 26.37 13.55
CA LEU A 9 1.08 26.47 14.79
C LEU A 9 1.95 26.72 16.03
N GLY A 10 3.28 26.84 15.87
CA GLY A 10 4.21 27.08 16.96
C GLY A 10 4.44 25.88 17.87
N PHE A 11 4.00 24.67 17.49
CA PHE A 11 4.20 23.47 18.30
C PHE A 11 5.65 22.97 18.26
N ASN A 12 6.34 23.17 17.14
CA ASN A 12 7.74 22.79 16.98
C ASN A 12 8.49 23.88 16.21
N GLN A 13 9.78 24.03 16.47
CA GLN A 13 10.63 24.99 15.75
C GLN A 13 11.39 24.36 14.59
N VAL A 14 11.75 23.07 14.72
CA VAL A 14 12.47 22.30 13.70
C VAL A 14 11.85 20.91 13.65
N VAL A 15 11.59 20.41 12.44
CA VAL A 15 11.03 19.07 12.22
C VAL A 15 11.78 18.41 11.06
N VAL A 16 12.27 17.19 11.28
CA VAL A 16 12.76 16.31 10.21
C VAL A 16 11.57 15.56 9.63
N ALA A 17 11.31 15.72 8.34
CA ALA A 17 10.19 15.09 7.65
C ALA A 17 10.69 14.31 6.43
N GLY A 18 10.06 13.16 6.17
CA GLY A 18 10.40 12.26 5.08
C GLY A 18 9.62 10.95 5.19
N GLY A 19 10.09 9.91 4.49
CA GLY A 19 9.56 8.55 4.58
C GLY A 19 10.68 7.53 4.37
N MET A 20 10.50 6.33 4.90
CA MET A 20 11.40 5.19 4.70
C MET A 20 10.58 3.96 4.34
N GLU A 21 11.08 3.16 3.41
CA GLU A 21 10.47 1.91 2.98
C GLU A 21 11.57 0.84 2.79
N ASN A 22 11.23 -0.42 3.10
CA ASN A 22 12.05 -1.58 2.75
C ASN A 22 11.14 -2.70 2.25
N MET A 23 10.95 -2.76 0.93
CA MET A 23 10.09 -3.76 0.29
C MET A 23 10.68 -5.17 0.38
N SER A 24 12.01 -5.30 0.27
CA SER A 24 12.70 -6.60 0.30
C SER A 24 12.52 -7.34 1.63
N ASN A 25 12.24 -6.62 2.71
CA ASN A 25 12.02 -7.19 4.04
C ASN A 25 10.54 -7.30 4.42
N ALA A 26 9.60 -7.15 3.46
CA ALA A 26 8.18 -7.31 3.73
C ALA A 26 7.86 -8.78 4.06
N PRO A 27 7.22 -9.07 5.22
CA PRO A 27 6.94 -10.45 5.61
C PRO A 27 5.71 -11.01 4.91
N PHE A 28 5.56 -12.33 4.95
CA PHE A 28 4.27 -12.98 4.72
C PHE A 28 3.48 -13.01 6.03
N ILE A 29 2.21 -12.64 5.98
CA ILE A 29 1.30 -12.66 7.12
C ILE A 29 0.24 -13.72 6.97
N LEU A 30 -0.18 -14.25 8.12
CA LEU A 30 -1.37 -15.06 8.22
C LEU A 30 -2.53 -14.21 8.73
N GLN A 31 -3.64 -14.18 7.98
CA GLN A 31 -4.86 -13.55 8.50
C GLN A 31 -5.42 -14.40 9.64
N ARG A 32 -5.33 -13.85 10.85
CA ARG A 32 -5.86 -14.50 12.05
C ARG A 32 -7.39 -14.48 12.02
N ASN A 33 -7.99 -15.62 11.69
CA ASN A 33 -9.41 -15.83 11.94
C ASN A 33 -9.61 -16.07 13.44
N LEU A 34 -10.51 -15.31 14.07
CA LEU A 34 -10.86 -15.49 15.49
C LEU A 34 -11.41 -16.90 15.76
N SER A 35 -12.00 -17.53 14.76
CA SER A 35 -12.34 -18.94 14.74
C SER A 35 -11.16 -19.73 14.18
N VAL A 36 -10.51 -20.54 15.02
CA VAL A 36 -9.45 -21.47 14.59
C VAL A 36 -10.00 -22.32 13.44
N GLN A 37 -9.41 -22.20 12.24
CA GLN A 37 -9.68 -23.14 11.15
C GLN A 37 -9.16 -24.51 11.59
N LYS A 38 -10.09 -25.41 11.94
CA LYS A 38 -9.75 -26.77 12.38
C LYS A 38 -9.29 -27.64 11.20
N MET A 39 -9.79 -27.37 10.00
CA MET A 39 -9.52 -28.10 8.76
C MET A 39 -9.64 -27.13 7.58
N GLY A 40 -8.81 -27.30 6.54
CA GLY A 40 -8.85 -26.50 5.30
C GLY A 40 -7.50 -25.87 4.94
N HIS A 41 -7.44 -25.28 3.75
CA HIS A 41 -6.23 -24.63 3.26
C HIS A 41 -6.05 -23.25 3.88
N VAL A 42 -4.80 -22.97 4.25
CA VAL A 42 -4.39 -21.70 4.82
C VAL A 42 -3.53 -20.96 3.79
N GLN A 43 -3.92 -19.72 3.48
CA GLN A 43 -3.16 -18.86 2.56
C GLN A 43 -2.36 -17.83 3.36
N LEU A 44 -1.05 -17.84 3.15
CA LEU A 44 -0.17 -16.76 3.57
C LEU A 44 -0.29 -15.61 2.58
N LYS A 45 -0.45 -14.39 3.10
CA LYS A 45 -0.53 -13.18 2.28
C LYS A 45 0.79 -12.45 2.31
N ASP A 46 1.29 -12.11 1.14
CA ASP A 46 2.40 -11.17 1.00
C ASP A 46 1.95 -9.77 1.45
N VAL A 47 2.63 -9.19 2.45
CA VAL A 47 2.30 -7.84 2.95
C VAL A 47 2.57 -6.77 1.90
N MET A 48 3.62 -6.89 1.10
CA MET A 48 3.96 -5.91 0.05
C MET A 48 2.78 -5.77 -0.91
N VAL A 49 2.28 -6.90 -1.40
CA VAL A 49 1.13 -6.91 -2.31
C VAL A 49 -0.14 -6.51 -1.60
N HIS A 50 -0.38 -7.06 -0.40
CA HIS A 50 -1.64 -6.87 0.29
C HIS A 50 -1.85 -5.43 0.80
N ALA A 51 -0.80 -4.77 1.31
CA ALA A 51 -0.87 -3.46 1.93
C ALA A 51 -0.42 -2.32 0.99
N GLY A 52 0.51 -2.58 0.07
CA GLY A 52 1.11 -1.54 -0.78
C GLY A 52 0.62 -1.54 -2.23
N LEU A 53 0.42 -2.72 -2.83
CA LEU A 53 0.23 -2.85 -4.29
C LEU A 53 -1.16 -3.32 -4.71
N ARG A 54 -2.12 -3.38 -3.79
CA ARG A 54 -3.49 -3.81 -4.08
C ARG A 54 -4.50 -2.73 -3.69
N ASP A 55 -5.37 -2.39 -4.63
CA ASP A 55 -6.51 -1.51 -4.39
C ASP A 55 -7.43 -2.14 -3.32
N PRO A 56 -7.67 -1.47 -2.18
CA PRO A 56 -8.49 -2.01 -1.10
C PRO A 56 -9.98 -2.10 -1.47
N CYS A 57 -10.46 -1.27 -2.40
CA CYS A 57 -11.88 -1.22 -2.76
C CYS A 57 -12.25 -2.29 -3.79
N LYS A 58 -11.38 -2.51 -4.78
CA LYS A 58 -11.66 -3.41 -5.91
C LYS A 58 -10.80 -4.67 -5.93
N GLY A 59 -9.82 -4.76 -5.03
CA GLY A 59 -8.94 -5.93 -4.91
C GLY A 59 -8.04 -6.17 -6.12
N ARG A 60 -7.85 -5.18 -7.00
CA ARG A 60 -7.00 -5.26 -8.19
C ARG A 60 -5.58 -4.80 -7.88
N CYS A 61 -4.60 -5.30 -8.63
CA CYS A 61 -3.23 -4.82 -8.51
C CYS A 61 -3.14 -3.36 -9.00
N VAL A 62 -2.30 -2.55 -8.38
CA VAL A 62 -2.07 -1.14 -8.74
C VAL A 62 -1.66 -0.99 -10.21
N GLY A 63 -0.91 -1.94 -10.78
CA GLY A 63 -0.57 -1.94 -12.21
C GLY A 63 -1.79 -2.00 -13.13
N SER A 64 -2.81 -2.80 -12.78
CA SER A 64 -4.07 -2.86 -13.54
C SER A 64 -4.86 -1.55 -13.45
N CYS A 65 -4.71 -0.79 -12.36
CA CYS A 65 -5.28 0.56 -12.28
C CYS A 65 -4.58 1.54 -13.24
N GLY A 66 -3.28 1.36 -13.49
CA GLY A 66 -2.52 2.09 -14.51
C GLY A 66 -3.03 1.81 -15.92
N GLU A 67 -3.22 0.54 -16.28
CA GLU A 67 -3.78 0.17 -17.59
C GLU A 67 -5.17 0.79 -17.82
N LEU A 68 -6.04 0.74 -16.80
CA LEU A 68 -7.35 1.38 -16.88
C LEU A 68 -7.28 2.91 -17.03
N PHE A 69 -6.19 3.54 -16.57
CA PHE A 69 -5.95 4.96 -16.81
C PHE A 69 -5.54 5.20 -18.26
N LEU A 70 -4.64 4.39 -18.80
CA LEU A 70 -4.22 4.47 -20.20
C LEU A 70 -5.41 4.31 -21.15
N ASP A 71 -6.24 3.29 -20.94
CA ASP A 71 -7.45 3.04 -21.73
C ASP A 71 -8.42 4.22 -21.71
N LYS A 72 -8.61 4.85 -20.53
CA LYS A 72 -9.53 5.98 -20.36
C LYS A 72 -9.06 7.24 -21.09
N PHE A 73 -7.76 7.43 -21.20
CA PHE A 73 -7.16 8.61 -21.82
C PHE A 73 -6.57 8.32 -23.20
N CYS A 74 -6.80 7.12 -23.75
CA CYS A 74 -6.30 6.67 -25.04
C CYS A 74 -4.79 6.89 -25.21
N ILE A 75 -4.01 6.60 -24.17
CA ILE A 75 -2.55 6.74 -24.19
C ILE A 75 -1.95 5.45 -24.76
N SER A 76 -1.17 5.55 -25.84
CA SER A 76 -0.48 4.40 -26.45
C SER A 76 0.76 4.00 -25.65
N HIS A 77 1.17 2.73 -25.77
CA HIS A 77 2.33 2.14 -25.09
C HIS A 77 3.68 2.36 -25.82
N GLU A 78 3.75 3.34 -26.75
CA GLU A 78 4.94 3.57 -27.58
C GLU A 78 6.06 4.26 -26.79
N ALA A 79 7.31 3.85 -27.05
CA ALA A 79 8.54 4.35 -26.43
C ALA A 79 9.12 5.58 -27.15
#